data_AF-A0A1X1J4S1-F1
#
_entry.id   AF-A0A1X1J4S1-F1
#
_cell.length_a   1.000
_cell.length_b   1.000
_cell.length_c   1.000
_cell.angle_alpha   90.00
_cell.angle_beta   90.00
_cell.angle_gamma   90.00
#
_symmetry.space_group_name_H-M   'P 1'
#
loop_
_entity.id
_entity.type
_entity.pdbx_description
1 polymer ?
#
loop_
_entity_poly.entity_id
_entity_poly.type
_entity_poly.pdbx_seq_one_letter_code
_entity_poly.pdbx_strand_id
1 'polypeptide(L)'
;TKKHLGKAIEERPEEINNRSRFGDWEIDSVLGRKTVGEPSILTLVERQTRYAVTKKLVEKKAEYVNQAVLECMKRYPIKSILSKIERLDLLKRFKEDQENWQNA
;
A
#
# COMPACT_ATOMS: atom_id res chain seq x y z
N THR A 1 6.38 -13.91 20.92
CA THR A 1 5.05 -13.66 20.33
C THR A 1 5.20 -13.59 18.82
N LYS A 2 4.68 -14.57 18.07
CA LYS A 2 4.90 -14.66 16.60
C LYS A 2 4.26 -13.47 15.89
N LYS A 3 5.10 -12.57 15.35
CA LYS A 3 4.69 -11.45 14.50
C LYS A 3 4.04 -12.02 13.24
N HIS A 4 2.76 -11.76 13.05
CA HIS A 4 2.00 -12.18 11.85
C HIS A 4 2.35 -11.28 10.67
N LEU A 5 3.57 -11.44 10.15
CA LEU A 5 4.11 -10.82 8.94
C LEU A 5 3.07 -10.96 7.82
N GLY A 6 2.71 -9.87 7.13
CA GLY A 6 1.88 -9.97 5.94
C GLY A 6 2.51 -10.96 4.96
N LYS A 7 1.70 -11.55 4.08
CA LYS A 7 2.14 -12.61 3.17
C LYS A 7 3.49 -12.25 2.54
N ALA A 8 4.46 -13.15 2.67
CA ALA A 8 5.83 -12.96 2.17
C ALA A 8 5.81 -12.66 0.66
N ILE A 9 6.90 -12.10 0.13
CA ILE A 9 7.05 -11.87 -1.33
C ILE A 9 6.82 -13.18 -2.11
N GLU A 10 7.23 -14.31 -1.53
CA GLU A 10 7.04 -15.66 -2.05
C GLU A 10 5.57 -16.16 -1.99
N GLU A 11 4.72 -15.53 -1.17
CA GLU A 11 3.30 -15.88 -1.04
C GLU A 11 2.40 -15.02 -1.95
N ARG A 12 3.00 -14.23 -2.85
CA ARG A 12 2.24 -13.47 -3.86
C ARG A 12 1.59 -14.45 -4.85
N PRO A 13 0.29 -14.28 -5.16
CA PRO A 13 -0.32 -14.98 -6.28
C PRO A 13 0.51 -14.73 -7.55
N GLU A 14 0.82 -15.80 -8.27
CA GLU A 14 1.66 -15.77 -9.47
C GLU A 14 1.13 -14.80 -10.53
N GLU A 15 -0.19 -14.65 -10.59
CA GLU A 15 -0.89 -13.66 -11.43
C GLU A 15 -0.37 -12.23 -11.24
N ILE A 16 -0.04 -11.82 -10.01
CA ILE A 16 0.44 -10.45 -9.72
C ILE A 16 1.92 -10.29 -10.12
N ASN A 17 2.68 -11.39 -10.12
CA ASN A 17 4.06 -11.38 -10.61
C ASN A 17 4.12 -11.20 -12.12
N ASN A 18 3.14 -11.73 -12.86
CA ASN A 18 3.06 -11.66 -14.31
C ASN A 18 2.74 -10.26 -14.86
N ARG A 19 2.32 -9.31 -14.01
CA ARG A 19 1.99 -7.92 -14.41
C ARG A 19 1.03 -7.85 -15.61
N SER A 20 0.14 -8.83 -15.70
CA SER A 20 -0.62 -9.12 -16.92
C SER A 20 -1.88 -8.26 -17.08
N ARG A 21 -2.28 -7.52 -16.04
CA ARG A 21 -3.50 -6.69 -16.03
C ARG A 21 -3.29 -5.34 -15.35
N PHE A 22 -4.06 -4.36 -15.81
CA PHE A 22 -4.13 -3.04 -15.19
C PHE A 22 -4.85 -3.10 -13.84
N GLY A 23 -4.36 -2.33 -12.88
CA GLY A 23 -5.02 -2.09 -11.60
C GLY A 23 -4.43 -2.89 -10.44
N ASP A 24 -3.34 -3.63 -10.66
CA ASP A 24 -2.53 -4.16 -9.57
C ASP A 24 -1.49 -3.11 -9.18
N TRP A 25 -1.64 -2.52 -8.00
CA TRP A 25 -0.79 -1.45 -7.50
C TRP A 25 0.15 -1.95 -6.41
N GLU A 26 1.28 -1.27 -6.25
CA GLU A 26 2.29 -1.61 -5.26
C GLU A 26 2.68 -0.37 -4.46
N ILE A 27 2.53 -0.42 -3.14
CA ILE A 27 3.13 0.54 -2.21
C ILE A 27 4.61 0.20 -2.10
N ASP A 28 5.42 0.96 -2.82
CA ASP A 28 6.86 0.73 -2.96
C ASP A 28 7.61 1.28 -1.73
N SER A 29 7.32 2.52 -1.33
CA SER A 29 8.03 3.16 -0.21
C SER A 29 7.21 4.24 0.50
N VAL A 30 7.45 4.36 1.81
CA VAL A 30 7.09 5.54 2.62
C VAL A 30 8.38 6.15 3.14
N LEU A 31 8.94 7.07 2.35
CA LEU A 31 10.21 7.75 2.61
C LEU A 31 9.96 8.96 3.50
N GLY A 32 10.52 8.95 4.70
CA GLY A 32 10.46 10.09 5.62
C GLY A 32 11.69 10.08 6.51
N ARG A 33 11.98 11.23 7.14
CA ARG A 33 12.98 11.27 8.20
C ARG A 33 12.54 10.36 9.34
N LYS A 34 13.50 9.81 10.10
CA LYS A 34 13.21 8.91 11.23
C LYS A 34 12.54 9.63 12.41
N THR A 35 12.52 10.95 12.38
CA THR A 35 11.95 11.79 13.43
C THR A 35 10.43 11.80 13.35
N VAL A 36 9.79 11.65 14.51
CA VAL A 36 8.33 11.84 14.67
C VAL A 36 7.95 13.25 14.24
N GLY A 37 6.80 13.39 13.59
CA GLY A 37 6.29 14.67 13.09
C GLY A 37 6.89 15.18 11.77
N GLU A 38 7.89 14.49 11.19
CA GLU A 38 8.47 14.89 9.91
C GLU A 38 7.65 14.35 8.72
N PRO A 39 7.50 15.14 7.64
CA PRO A 39 6.84 14.70 6.42
C PRO A 39 7.44 13.43 5.83
N SER A 40 6.58 12.66 5.17
CA SER A 40 7.00 11.50 4.39
C SER A 40 6.36 11.49 3.01
N ILE A 41 6.85 10.64 2.12
CA ILE A 41 6.33 10.48 0.76
C ILE A 41 5.93 9.02 0.60
N LEU A 42 4.64 8.80 0.34
CA LEU A 42 4.09 7.53 -0.11
C LEU A 42 4.23 7.43 -1.62
N THR A 43 4.72 6.29 -2.11
CA THR A 43 4.76 5.97 -3.54
C THR A 43 3.92 4.74 -3.83
N LEU A 44 2.97 4.87 -4.76
CA LEU A 44 2.21 3.76 -5.34
C LEU A 44 2.61 3.59 -6.81
N VAL A 45 2.82 2.34 -7.24
CA VAL A 45 3.22 2.01 -8.61
C VAL A 45 2.25 0.99 -9.19
N GLU A 46 1.62 1.31 -10.30
CA GLU A 46 0.81 0.37 -11.08
C GLU A 46 1.72 -0.62 -11.81
N ARG A 47 1.45 -1.91 -11.67
CA ARG A 47 2.41 -2.98 -12.00
C ARG A 47 2.50 -3.27 -13.49
N GLN A 48 1.44 -3.10 -14.27
CA GLN A 48 1.45 -3.36 -15.71
C GLN A 48 2.14 -2.23 -16.47
N THR A 49 1.71 -0.99 -16.24
CA THR A 49 2.12 0.23 -16.94
C THR A 49 3.34 0.89 -16.32
N ARG A 50 3.69 0.54 -15.07
CA ARG A 50 4.72 1.20 -14.26
C ARG A 50 4.41 2.66 -13.94
N TYR A 51 3.15 3.07 -14.09
CA TYR A 51 2.71 4.41 -13.72
C TYR A 51 2.85 4.61 -12.21
N ALA A 52 3.55 5.66 -11.80
CA ALA A 52 3.85 5.94 -10.40
C ALA A 52 3.12 7.20 -9.92
N VAL A 53 2.56 7.11 -8.71
CA VAL A 53 1.91 8.21 -8.01
C VAL A 53 2.62 8.43 -6.69
N THR A 54 2.99 9.68 -6.42
CA THR A 54 3.57 10.08 -5.13
C THR A 54 2.60 10.97 -4.37
N LYS A 55 2.49 10.73 -3.06
CA LYS A 55 1.78 11.62 -2.14
C LYS A 55 2.64 11.99 -0.95
N LYS A 56 2.73 13.29 -0.72
CA LYS A 56 3.32 13.85 0.49
C LYS A 56 2.33 13.63 1.64
N LEU A 57 2.82 12.99 2.69
CA LEU A 57 2.16 12.82 3.97
C LEU A 57 2.72 13.83 4.96
N VAL A 58 1.86 14.32 5.84
CA VAL A 58 2.26 15.23 6.92
C VAL A 58 3.22 14.53 7.88
N GLU A 59 3.03 13.23 8.11
CA GLU A 59 3.88 12.40 8.94
C GLU A 59 3.82 10.93 8.49
N LYS A 60 4.82 10.13 8.84
CA LYS A 60 4.81 8.66 8.68
C LYS A 60 3.92 7.98 9.74
N LYS A 61 2.62 8.31 9.77
CA LYS A 61 1.60 7.66 10.60
C LYS A 61 0.65 6.83 9.76
N ALA A 62 0.12 5.75 10.37
CA ALA A 62 -0.80 4.83 9.72
C ALA A 62 -2.06 5.51 9.17
N GLU A 63 -2.61 6.44 9.94
CA GLU A 63 -3.77 7.23 9.56
C GLU A 63 -3.55 7.98 8.23
N TYR A 64 -2.44 8.71 8.12
CA TYR A 64 -2.12 9.47 6.90
C TYR A 64 -1.80 8.58 5.70
N VAL A 65 -1.16 7.43 5.93
CA VAL A 65 -0.93 6.43 4.88
C VAL A 65 -2.26 5.89 4.38
N ASN A 66 -3.15 5.47 5.28
CA ASN A 66 -4.44 4.90 4.92
C ASN A 66 -5.31 5.92 4.18
N GLN A 67 -5.35 7.16 4.65
CA GLN A 67 -6.07 8.23 3.96
C GLN A 67 -5.54 8.43 2.54
N ALA A 68 -4.22 8.53 2.36
CA ALA A 68 -3.63 8.69 1.04
C ALA A 68 -3.89 7.50 0.11
N VAL A 69 -3.91 6.27 0.65
CA VAL A 69 -4.26 5.07 -0.11
C VAL A 69 -5.74 5.10 -0.51
N LEU A 70 -6.66 5.44 0.40
CA LEU A 70 -8.08 5.57 0.11
C LEU A 70 -8.37 6.63 -0.96
N GLU A 71 -7.68 7.78 -0.90
CA GLU A 71 -7.77 8.81 -1.94
C GLU A 71 -7.29 8.28 -3.30
N CYS A 72 -6.23 7.46 -3.32
CA CYS A 72 -5.77 6.80 -4.55
C CYS A 72 -6.79 5.77 -5.05
N MET A 73 -7.40 4.97 -4.17
CA MET A 73 -8.45 4.01 -4.52
C MET A 73 -9.68 4.68 -5.12
N LYS A 74 -10.02 5.90 -4.68
CA LYS A 74 -11.11 6.69 -5.29
C LYS A 74 -10.73 7.25 -6.66
N ARG A 75 -9.45 7.51 -6.91
CA ARG A 75 -8.98 8.20 -8.12
C ARG A 75 -8.59 7.24 -9.25
N TYR A 76 -8.15 6.03 -8.92
CA TYR A 76 -7.62 5.07 -9.87
C TYR A 76 -8.39 3.74 -9.80
N PRO A 77 -8.50 3.00 -10.91
CA PRO A 77 -9.01 1.65 -10.88
C PRO A 77 -8.02 0.75 -10.13
N ILE A 78 -8.40 0.30 -8.94
CA ILE A 78 -7.58 -0.56 -8.09
C ILE A 78 -8.26 -1.93 -7.94
N LYS A 79 -7.56 -2.98 -8.38
CA LYS A 79 -7.94 -4.39 -8.21
C LYS A 79 -7.20 -5.04 -7.04
N SER A 80 -5.92 -4.70 -6.86
CA SER A 80 -5.15 -5.15 -5.71
C SER A 80 -4.08 -4.12 -5.32
N ILE A 81 -3.73 -4.10 -4.03
CA ILE A 81 -2.57 -3.35 -3.53
C ILE A 81 -1.63 -4.33 -2.84
N LEU A 82 -0.40 -4.41 -3.32
CA LEU A 82 0.71 -5.06 -2.64
C LEU A 82 1.54 -4.03 -1.90
N SER A 83 2.25 -4.43 -0.85
CA SER A 83 3.31 -3.61 -0.26
C SER A 83 4.64 -4.32 -0.39
N LYS A 84 5.71 -3.58 -0.70
CA LYS A 84 7.08 -4.04 -0.47
C LYS A 84 7.56 -3.82 0.97
N ILE A 85 6.89 -2.97 1.73
CA ILE A 85 7.35 -2.57 3.07
C ILE A 85 6.94 -3.64 4.09
N GLU A 86 7.93 -4.26 4.73
CA GLU A 86 7.74 -5.13 5.90
C GLU A 86 7.41 -4.34 7.20
N ARG A 87 6.38 -3.48 7.15
CA ARG A 87 5.82 -2.80 8.33
C ARG A 87 4.37 -3.22 8.53
N LEU A 88 4.26 -4.18 9.44
CA LEU A 88 3.10 -4.98 9.81
C LEU A 88 1.86 -4.23 10.29
N ASP A 89 2.09 -3.08 10.90
CA ASP A 89 1.08 -2.24 11.52
C ASP A 89 0.20 -1.53 10.49
N LEU A 90 0.78 -1.13 9.35
CA LEU A 90 0.06 -0.44 8.27
C LEU A 90 -0.83 -1.38 7.47
N LEU A 91 -0.35 -2.59 7.21
CA LEU A 91 -1.05 -3.58 6.39
C LEU A 91 -2.23 -4.25 7.08
N LYS A 92 -2.14 -4.44 8.40
CA LYS A 92 -3.24 -5.02 9.17
C LYS A 92 -4.48 -4.15 9.09
N ARG A 93 -4.31 -2.84 9.30
CA ARG A 93 -5.42 -1.90 9.24
C ARG A 93 -5.96 -1.73 7.82
N PHE A 94 -5.08 -1.70 6.81
CA PHE A 94 -5.51 -1.66 5.41
C PHE A 94 -6.36 -2.88 5.02
N LYS A 95 -6.00 -4.09 5.46
CA LYS A 95 -6.81 -5.29 5.20
C LYS A 95 -8.16 -5.26 5.90
N GLU A 96 -8.20 -4.84 7.17
CA GLU A 96 -9.45 -4.64 7.91
C GLU A 96 -10.36 -3.63 7.19
N ASP A 97 -9.79 -2.50 6.75
CA ASP A 97 -10.54 -1.44 6.06
C ASP A 97 -11.00 -1.89 4.65
N GLN A 98 -10.20 -2.68 3.93
CA GLN A 98 -10.56 -3.23 2.61
C GLN A 98 -11.67 -4.28 2.72
N GLU A 99 -11.62 -5.15 3.72
CA GLU A 99 -12.64 -6.17 3.98
C GLU A 99 -13.96 -5.53 4.41
N ASN A 100 -13.91 -4.45 5.21
CA ASN A 100 -15.08 -3.64 5.51
C ASN A 100 -15.65 -2.93 4.26
N TRP A 101 -14.80 -2.41 3.37
CA TRP A 101 -15.23 -1.75 2.12
C TRP A 101 -15.83 -2.70 1.08
N GLN A 102 -15.47 -3.99 1.08
CA GLN A 102 -16.06 -4.98 0.17
C GLN A 102 -17.39 -5.55 0.69
N ASN A 103 -17.64 -5.41 2.00
CA ASN A 103 -18.85 -5.89 2.68
C ASN A 103 -19.88 -4.79 2.95
N ALA A 104 -19.64 -3.56 2.48
CA ALA A 104 -20.51 -2.39 2.61
C ALA A 104 -21.00 -1.93 1.23
#